data_AF-A0A651H8T3-F1
#
_entry.id   AF-A0A651H8T3-F1
#
_cell.length_a   1.000
_cell.length_b   1.000
_cell.length_c   1.000
_cell.angle_alpha   90.00
_cell.angle_beta   90.00
_cell.angle_gamma   90.00
#
_symmetry.space_group_name_H-M   'P 1'
#
loop_
_entity.id
_entity.type
_entity.pdbx_description
1 polymer ?
#
loop_
_entity_poly.entity_id
_entity_poly.type
_entity_poly.pdbx_seq_one_letter_code
_entity_poly.pdbx_strand_id
1 'polypeptide(L)'
;MTEERFQLLGDFTPIQLHESGISLVAPGLFGQGTIHPRRTDPGGRSALGEQDELARAIDESGAEDRFTLVLDAPTPEAGSGGGGRGGGTVAHDEVLMQVPLGQEEGAFLLYVDEAGRVSYHFGAPEEPASPLPSSRSSGVASQATFRIPLRQARDTEAEGGRGLFSRITSKIIKVIVVKVIPDAAGGMAARGVRRWEERFRSHLGLHGGSWHELLAPTPTPAGDLGRLEGRRALLLIHGTTSTTAGAFARLTEQERLLERLRLRYGDRILGFNHHTMSRSVAENVQQFLDAFQGAPGRYTFDVIGHSRGGLLARALAARSSGGTLTGHPCRPPEGVEMSMDRIAFVATPNAGTAMARPDGIPGLVERLTNMVNRLPDSAPVIAAGALLALAAATVEAALPRLPGLADQAPGSDLQQELGPSPPNGDRWFALTAHYRPSGNLLDVVRSGAMDRIFGATLNDLVVPTDGVSATPFFTLAPNRVITFTPDRSVHHSA
;
A
#
# COMPACT_ATOMS: atom_id res chain seq x y z
N MET A 1 -8.92 -30.62 10.81
CA MET A 1 -9.30 -30.74 9.38
C MET A 1 -8.14 -31.41 8.67
N THR A 2 -8.43 -32.25 7.69
CA THR A 2 -7.46 -33.03 6.93
C THR A 2 -7.27 -32.40 5.55
N GLU A 3 -6.17 -32.74 4.87
CA GLU A 3 -5.98 -32.36 3.47
C GLU A 3 -7.07 -33.01 2.61
N GLU A 4 -7.77 -32.21 1.79
CA GLU A 4 -8.76 -32.69 0.82
C GLU A 4 -8.21 -32.47 -0.60
N ARG A 5 -8.30 -33.50 -1.45
CA ARG A 5 -7.87 -33.45 -2.86
C ARG A 5 -9.08 -33.52 -3.77
N PHE A 6 -9.03 -32.78 -4.87
CA PHE A 6 -10.10 -32.70 -5.85
C PHE A 6 -9.58 -32.63 -7.28
N GLN A 7 -10.41 -33.02 -8.23
CA GLN A 7 -10.06 -33.01 -9.65
C GLN A 7 -10.59 -31.75 -10.33
N LEU A 8 -9.73 -31.09 -11.10
CA LEU A 8 -10.09 -29.97 -11.96
C LEU A 8 -10.49 -30.53 -13.33
N LEU A 9 -11.77 -30.39 -13.69
CA LEU A 9 -12.35 -31.04 -14.87
C LEU A 9 -12.20 -30.25 -16.16
N GLY A 10 -11.82 -28.97 -16.10
CA GLY A 10 -11.77 -28.09 -17.27
C GLY A 10 -13.15 -27.84 -17.88
N ASP A 11 -14.20 -27.77 -17.03
CA ASP A 11 -15.57 -27.47 -17.44
C ASP A 11 -16.28 -26.58 -16.42
N PHE A 12 -17.56 -26.28 -16.68
CA PHE A 12 -18.37 -25.40 -15.84
C PHE A 12 -18.96 -26.08 -14.61
N THR A 13 -18.60 -27.33 -14.32
CA THR A 13 -19.14 -28.10 -13.20
C THR A 13 -18.61 -27.53 -11.88
N PRO A 14 -19.49 -27.10 -10.96
CA PRO A 14 -19.05 -26.65 -9.64
C PRO A 14 -18.46 -27.80 -8.83
N ILE A 15 -17.24 -27.59 -8.34
CA ILE A 15 -16.55 -28.49 -7.40
C ILE A 15 -16.89 -28.01 -5.98
N GLN A 16 -17.56 -28.84 -5.21
CA GLN A 16 -17.85 -28.59 -3.80
C GLN A 16 -16.76 -29.22 -2.94
N LEU A 17 -16.05 -28.41 -2.15
CA LEU A 17 -15.03 -28.87 -1.21
C LEU A 17 -15.69 -29.11 0.14
N HIS A 18 -15.78 -30.36 0.55
CA HIS A 18 -16.63 -30.77 1.67
C HIS A 18 -16.09 -30.30 3.02
N GLU A 19 -14.76 -30.28 3.21
CA GLU A 19 -14.17 -29.89 4.49
C GLU A 19 -14.25 -28.39 4.74
N SER A 20 -14.14 -27.58 3.68
CA SER A 20 -14.12 -26.11 3.76
C SER A 20 -15.47 -25.46 3.50
N GLY A 21 -16.40 -26.15 2.84
CA GLY A 21 -17.64 -25.57 2.33
C GLY A 21 -17.45 -24.60 1.16
N ILE A 22 -16.24 -24.56 0.58
CA ILE A 22 -15.92 -23.74 -0.59
C ILE A 22 -16.50 -24.37 -1.85
N SER A 23 -17.04 -23.53 -2.74
CA SER A 23 -17.47 -23.91 -4.09
C SER A 23 -16.52 -23.27 -5.11
N LEU A 24 -16.06 -24.05 -6.08
CA LEU A 24 -15.12 -23.63 -7.11
C LEU A 24 -15.65 -23.96 -8.51
N VAL A 25 -15.58 -23.01 -9.44
CA VAL A 25 -15.83 -23.23 -10.88
C VAL A 25 -14.61 -22.72 -11.65
N ALA A 26 -13.94 -23.61 -12.40
CA ALA A 26 -12.68 -23.33 -13.07
C ALA A 26 -12.63 -23.97 -14.47
N PRO A 27 -13.38 -23.44 -15.45
CA PRO A 27 -13.63 -24.12 -16.73
C PRO A 27 -12.42 -24.23 -17.66
N GLY A 28 -11.34 -23.49 -17.43
CA GLY A 28 -10.10 -23.67 -18.21
C GLY A 28 -8.99 -24.43 -17.48
N LEU A 29 -9.22 -24.92 -16.27
CA LEU A 29 -8.20 -25.68 -15.53
C LEU A 29 -8.50 -27.17 -15.58
N PHE A 30 -7.58 -27.93 -16.15
CA PHE A 30 -7.59 -29.40 -16.14
C PHE A 30 -6.38 -29.93 -15.39
N GLY A 31 -6.61 -30.67 -14.30
CA GLY A 31 -5.52 -31.10 -13.42
C GLY A 31 -5.99 -31.55 -12.04
N GLN A 32 -5.18 -31.28 -11.02
CA GLN A 32 -5.48 -31.64 -9.63
C GLN A 32 -5.46 -30.39 -8.75
N GLY A 33 -6.26 -30.41 -7.70
CA GLY A 33 -6.25 -29.38 -6.67
C GLY A 33 -6.17 -30.01 -5.28
N THR A 34 -5.52 -29.31 -4.37
CA THR A 34 -5.41 -29.69 -2.97
C THR A 34 -5.80 -28.51 -2.10
N ILE A 35 -6.63 -28.74 -1.08
CA ILE A 35 -6.94 -27.75 -0.05
C ILE A 35 -6.31 -28.15 1.27
N HIS A 36 -5.55 -27.21 1.84
CA HIS A 36 -4.92 -27.33 3.14
C HIS A 36 -5.67 -26.44 4.15
N PRO A 37 -6.08 -26.98 5.31
CA PRO A 37 -6.68 -26.19 6.37
C PRO A 37 -5.66 -25.30 7.08
N ARG A 38 -6.16 -24.36 7.88
CA ARG A 38 -5.35 -23.47 8.74
C ARG A 38 -4.21 -24.20 9.45
N ARG A 39 -3.02 -23.60 9.39
CA ARG A 39 -1.81 -24.01 10.13
C ARG A 39 -2.10 -24.02 11.63
N THR A 40 -1.94 -25.17 12.28
CA THR A 40 -2.05 -25.29 13.75
C THR A 40 -0.68 -25.34 14.45
N ASP A 41 0.40 -25.64 13.73
CA ASP A 41 1.76 -25.71 14.29
C ASP A 41 2.69 -24.60 13.75
N PRO A 42 3.29 -23.76 14.61
CA PRO A 42 4.19 -22.67 14.21
C PRO A 42 5.53 -23.10 13.59
N GLY A 43 5.90 -24.38 13.61
CA GLY A 43 7.22 -24.88 13.22
C GLY A 43 7.26 -25.85 12.03
N GLY A 44 6.11 -26.11 11.38
CA GLY A 44 6.04 -26.98 10.20
C GLY A 44 6.30 -26.23 8.89
N ARG A 45 6.99 -26.88 7.93
CA ARG A 45 7.11 -26.36 6.56
C ARG A 45 5.71 -26.16 5.99
N SER A 46 5.38 -24.93 5.58
CA SER A 46 4.20 -24.66 4.75
C SER A 46 4.26 -25.53 3.48
N ALA A 47 3.11 -25.84 2.87
CA ALA A 47 3.02 -26.56 1.59
C ALA A 47 3.88 -25.91 0.48
N LEU A 48 4.30 -24.66 0.69
CA LEU A 48 5.04 -23.81 -0.24
C LEU A 48 6.43 -23.39 0.28
N GLY A 49 6.86 -23.91 1.44
CA GLY A 49 8.13 -23.49 2.05
C GLY A 49 8.15 -22.02 2.50
N GLU A 50 6.98 -21.42 2.75
CA GLU A 50 6.86 -20.03 3.20
C GLU A 50 7.70 -19.79 4.45
N GLN A 51 8.49 -18.71 4.43
CA GLN A 51 9.19 -18.23 5.61
C GLN A 51 8.15 -17.83 6.68
N ASP A 52 8.49 -17.97 7.97
CA ASP A 52 7.64 -17.69 9.14
C ASP A 52 6.98 -16.29 9.16
N GLU A 53 7.38 -15.43 8.24
CA GLU A 53 7.10 -14.01 8.17
C GLU A 53 5.74 -13.66 7.55
N LEU A 54 5.28 -14.36 6.49
CA LEU A 54 3.95 -14.13 5.91
C LEU A 54 2.86 -14.57 6.89
N ALA A 55 3.03 -15.75 7.49
CA ALA A 55 2.12 -16.25 8.51
C ALA A 55 2.06 -15.30 9.71
N ARG A 56 3.22 -14.79 10.16
CA ARG A 56 3.28 -13.77 11.22
C ARG A 56 2.54 -12.48 10.82
N ALA A 57 2.70 -12.01 9.58
CA ALA A 57 2.03 -10.81 9.10
C ALA A 57 0.49 -10.96 9.04
N ILE A 58 0.00 -12.14 8.65
CA ILE A 58 -1.43 -12.48 8.67
C ILE A 58 -1.96 -12.45 10.11
N ASP A 59 -1.29 -13.16 11.02
CA ASP A 59 -1.66 -13.19 12.45
C ASP A 59 -1.67 -11.77 13.06
N GLU A 60 -0.69 -10.93 12.74
CA GLU A 60 -0.56 -9.55 13.26
C GLU A 60 -1.65 -8.60 12.74
N SER A 61 -2.14 -8.83 11.53
CA SER A 61 -3.26 -8.07 10.96
C SER A 61 -4.60 -8.36 11.66
N GLY A 62 -4.65 -9.38 12.52
CA GLY A 62 -5.90 -9.91 13.09
C GLY A 62 -6.72 -10.70 12.07
N ALA A 63 -6.11 -11.05 10.94
CA ALA A 63 -6.70 -11.91 9.93
C ALA A 63 -6.34 -13.38 10.19
N GLU A 64 -7.09 -14.26 9.54
CA GLU A 64 -6.94 -15.70 9.62
C GLU A 64 -6.63 -16.27 8.23
N ASP A 65 -5.47 -16.92 8.07
CA ASP A 65 -5.22 -17.81 6.92
C ASP A 65 -6.04 -19.08 7.11
N ARG A 66 -7.26 -19.09 6.59
CA ARG A 66 -8.24 -20.14 6.89
C ARG A 66 -8.02 -21.38 6.03
N PHE A 67 -7.76 -21.18 4.76
CA PHE A 67 -7.52 -22.25 3.79
C PHE A 67 -6.48 -21.83 2.75
N THR A 68 -5.60 -22.75 2.38
CA THR A 68 -4.70 -22.59 1.22
C THR A 68 -5.05 -23.64 0.17
N LEU A 69 -5.43 -23.20 -1.02
CA LEU A 69 -5.64 -24.07 -2.19
C LEU A 69 -4.38 -24.04 -3.05
N VAL A 70 -3.94 -25.22 -3.47
CA VAL A 70 -2.87 -25.42 -4.46
C VAL A 70 -3.50 -26.05 -5.69
N LEU A 71 -3.39 -25.37 -6.85
CA LEU A 71 -3.92 -25.85 -8.11
C LEU A 71 -2.77 -26.27 -9.03
N ASP A 72 -2.68 -27.57 -9.27
CA ASP A 72 -1.74 -28.23 -10.18
C ASP A 72 -2.41 -28.40 -11.54
N ALA A 73 -2.55 -27.29 -12.27
CA ALA A 73 -3.12 -27.27 -13.60
C ALA A 73 -2.45 -26.16 -14.45
N PRO A 74 -2.12 -26.45 -15.72
CA PRO A 74 -1.55 -25.44 -16.62
C PRO A 74 -2.55 -24.29 -16.83
N THR A 75 -2.04 -23.07 -16.94
CA THR A 75 -2.88 -21.91 -17.28
C THR A 75 -3.42 -22.05 -18.70
N PRO A 76 -4.74 -21.94 -18.93
CA PRO A 76 -5.33 -22.04 -20.27
C PRO A 76 -4.82 -20.93 -21.20
N GLU A 77 -4.81 -21.20 -22.50
CA GLU A 77 -4.60 -20.17 -23.52
C GLU A 77 -5.78 -19.19 -23.52
N ALA A 78 -5.48 -17.89 -23.50
CA ALA A 78 -6.51 -16.85 -23.60
C ALA A 78 -7.21 -16.99 -24.97
N GLY A 79 -8.36 -17.66 -24.97
CA GLY A 79 -9.11 -17.92 -26.19
C GLY A 79 -9.65 -16.63 -26.79
N SER A 80 -9.25 -16.32 -28.03
CA SER A 80 -9.96 -15.38 -28.89
C SER A 80 -11.30 -16.00 -29.31
N GLY A 81 -12.32 -15.92 -28.46
CA GLY A 81 -13.66 -16.37 -28.82
C GLY A 81 -14.59 -16.58 -27.64
N GLY A 82 -15.67 -15.78 -27.57
CA GLY A 82 -16.78 -16.01 -26.66
C GLY A 82 -17.00 -14.94 -25.59
N GLY A 83 -16.75 -13.67 -25.90
CA GLY A 83 -17.25 -12.57 -25.08
C GLY A 83 -18.78 -12.55 -25.06
N GLY A 84 -19.38 -13.20 -24.07
CA GLY A 84 -20.73 -12.89 -23.64
C GLY A 84 -20.74 -11.50 -23.01
N ARG A 85 -21.01 -10.47 -23.84
CA ARG A 85 -21.35 -9.13 -23.36
C ARG A 85 -22.67 -9.23 -22.59
N GLY A 86 -22.58 -9.41 -21.27
CA GLY A 86 -23.70 -9.32 -20.34
C GLY A 86 -24.01 -10.61 -19.57
N GLY A 87 -23.89 -10.57 -18.25
CA GLY A 87 -24.57 -11.48 -17.31
C GLY A 87 -23.92 -12.86 -17.04
N GLY A 88 -23.30 -13.00 -15.87
CA GLY A 88 -23.35 -14.24 -15.06
C GLY A 88 -22.40 -15.42 -15.37
N THR A 89 -21.78 -15.52 -16.55
CA THR A 89 -20.93 -16.69 -16.89
C THR A 89 -19.45 -16.49 -16.56
N VAL A 90 -18.76 -17.55 -16.12
CA VAL A 90 -17.31 -17.56 -15.76
C VAL A 90 -16.49 -17.77 -17.02
N ALA A 91 -15.42 -17.01 -17.27
CA ALA A 91 -14.57 -17.22 -18.44
C ALA A 91 -13.62 -18.43 -18.26
N HIS A 92 -13.09 -18.98 -19.36
CA HIS A 92 -12.14 -20.10 -19.29
C HIS A 92 -10.82 -19.72 -18.61
N ASP A 93 -10.42 -18.46 -18.72
CA ASP A 93 -9.27 -17.88 -18.02
C ASP A 93 -9.65 -17.28 -16.66
N GLU A 94 -10.74 -17.74 -16.03
CA GLU A 94 -11.16 -17.30 -14.71
C GLU A 94 -11.47 -18.48 -13.78
N VAL A 95 -11.28 -18.23 -12.49
CA VAL A 95 -11.79 -19.07 -11.40
C VAL A 95 -12.85 -18.28 -10.65
N LEU A 96 -14.05 -18.84 -10.55
CA LEU A 96 -15.09 -18.35 -9.65
C LEU A 96 -15.02 -19.17 -8.36
N MET A 97 -14.82 -18.50 -7.24
CA MET A 97 -14.71 -19.14 -5.94
C MET A 97 -15.73 -18.52 -4.99
N GLN A 98 -16.50 -19.35 -4.30
CA GLN A 98 -17.42 -18.91 -3.27
C GLN A 98 -16.94 -19.44 -1.92
N VAL A 99 -16.79 -18.53 -0.97
CA VAL A 99 -16.26 -18.82 0.38
C VAL A 99 -17.36 -18.61 1.41
N PRO A 100 -17.69 -19.62 2.24
CA PRO A 100 -18.64 -19.45 3.34
C PRO A 100 -18.03 -18.59 4.46
N LEU A 101 -18.84 -17.70 5.03
CA LEU A 101 -18.45 -16.76 6.07
C LEU A 101 -19.35 -16.91 7.30
N GLY A 102 -18.75 -16.83 8.48
CA GLY A 102 -19.47 -16.75 9.74
C GLY A 102 -20.11 -15.38 9.96
N GLN A 103 -20.85 -15.24 11.05
CA GLN A 103 -21.37 -13.94 11.48
C GLN A 103 -20.21 -12.96 11.73
N GLU A 104 -20.34 -11.72 11.26
CA GLU A 104 -19.31 -10.67 11.38
C GLU A 104 -17.96 -11.07 10.76
N GLU A 105 -17.98 -11.82 9.67
CA GLU A 105 -16.80 -12.15 8.90
C GLU A 105 -16.84 -11.52 7.51
N GLY A 106 -15.66 -11.14 7.02
CA GLY A 106 -15.41 -10.87 5.62
C GLY A 106 -14.15 -11.61 5.17
N ALA A 107 -13.92 -11.71 3.87
CA ALA A 107 -12.73 -12.36 3.35
C ALA A 107 -12.16 -11.65 2.12
N PHE A 108 -10.86 -11.87 1.90
CA PHE A 108 -10.19 -11.60 0.65
C PHE A 108 -9.32 -12.81 0.27
N LEU A 109 -9.01 -12.94 -1.02
CA LEU A 109 -8.14 -13.99 -1.53
C LEU A 109 -6.79 -13.41 -1.92
N LEU A 110 -5.72 -14.11 -1.54
CA LEU A 110 -4.38 -13.90 -2.07
C LEU A 110 -4.12 -14.95 -3.15
N TYR A 111 -4.00 -14.52 -4.40
CA TYR A 111 -3.65 -15.39 -5.53
C TYR A 111 -2.18 -15.23 -5.88
N VAL A 112 -1.47 -16.36 -6.02
CA VAL A 112 -0.09 -16.42 -6.51
C VAL A 112 -0.05 -17.29 -7.77
N ASP A 113 0.43 -16.74 -8.88
CA ASP A 113 0.61 -17.48 -10.14
C ASP A 113 1.93 -18.27 -10.20
N GLU A 114 2.14 -19.07 -11.24
CA GLU A 114 3.37 -19.90 -11.39
C GLU A 114 4.65 -19.05 -11.55
N ALA A 115 4.51 -17.77 -11.91
CA ALA A 115 5.63 -16.82 -11.98
C ALA A 115 5.91 -16.14 -10.64
N GLY A 116 5.19 -16.49 -9.56
CA GLY A 116 5.32 -15.89 -8.24
C GLY A 116 4.69 -14.50 -8.12
N ARG A 117 3.85 -14.10 -9.08
CA ARG A 117 3.15 -12.80 -9.03
C ARG A 117 1.93 -12.91 -8.13
N VAL A 118 1.69 -11.85 -7.37
CA VAL A 118 0.67 -11.82 -6.31
C VAL A 118 -0.45 -10.85 -6.68
N SER A 119 -1.71 -11.27 -6.51
CA SER A 119 -2.87 -10.37 -6.53
C SER A 119 -3.85 -10.64 -5.39
N TYR A 120 -4.64 -9.62 -5.09
CA TYR A 120 -5.66 -9.64 -4.05
C TYR A 120 -7.03 -9.57 -4.71
N HIS A 121 -7.95 -10.42 -4.28
CA HIS A 121 -9.32 -10.47 -4.79
C HIS A 121 -10.28 -10.25 -3.64
N PHE A 122 -11.18 -9.28 -3.81
CA PHE A 122 -12.15 -8.88 -2.79
C PHE A 122 -13.56 -9.28 -3.25
N GLY A 123 -14.38 -9.70 -2.30
CA GLY A 123 -15.77 -10.13 -2.54
C GLY A 123 -16.64 -9.59 -1.41
N ALA A 124 -17.80 -9.03 -1.76
CA ALA A 124 -18.77 -8.59 -0.77
C ALA A 124 -19.47 -9.83 -0.16
N PRO A 125 -19.75 -9.83 1.16
CA PRO A 125 -20.60 -10.85 1.75
C PRO A 125 -22.03 -10.69 1.22
N GLU A 126 -22.60 -11.77 0.69
CA GLU A 126 -23.96 -11.86 0.19
C GLU A 126 -24.71 -12.97 0.94
N GLU A 127 -26.05 -12.88 1.01
CA GLU A 127 -26.86 -14.00 1.50
C GLU A 127 -26.76 -15.17 0.51
N PRO A 128 -26.55 -16.40 1.00
CA PRO A 128 -26.39 -17.55 0.12
C PRO A 128 -27.69 -17.81 -0.66
N ALA A 129 -27.59 -17.83 -2.00
CA ALA A 129 -28.73 -18.04 -2.89
C ALA A 129 -29.36 -19.45 -2.78
N SER A 130 -28.70 -20.39 -2.10
CA SER A 130 -29.19 -21.74 -1.81
C SER A 130 -28.57 -22.26 -0.51
N PRO A 131 -29.24 -23.18 0.21
CA PRO A 131 -28.68 -23.77 1.42
C PRO A 131 -27.36 -24.47 1.10
N LEU A 132 -26.30 -24.13 1.84
CA LEU A 132 -24.97 -24.68 1.59
C LEU A 132 -24.94 -26.19 1.83
N PRO A 133 -24.37 -26.98 0.90
CA PRO A 133 -24.33 -28.43 0.98
C PRO A 133 -23.25 -28.91 1.96
N SER A 134 -23.46 -28.75 3.26
CA SER A 134 -22.73 -29.51 4.28
C SER A 134 -23.51 -29.60 5.59
N SER A 135 -23.34 -30.71 6.31
CA SER A 135 -23.86 -30.92 7.66
C SER A 135 -23.19 -30.03 8.73
N ARG A 136 -22.29 -29.12 8.30
CA ARG A 136 -21.60 -28.11 9.12
C ARG A 136 -21.95 -26.68 8.75
N SER A 137 -23.04 -26.46 7.99
CA SER A 137 -23.66 -25.13 7.77
C SER A 137 -24.17 -24.44 9.05
N SER A 138 -24.11 -25.13 10.20
CA SER A 138 -24.27 -24.55 11.54
C SER A 138 -23.21 -23.46 11.78
N GLY A 139 -23.60 -22.20 11.58
CA GLY A 139 -22.77 -21.02 11.85
C GLY A 139 -22.34 -20.23 10.61
N VAL A 140 -22.71 -20.66 9.40
CA VAL A 140 -22.51 -19.86 8.18
C VAL A 140 -23.63 -18.83 8.08
N ALA A 141 -23.26 -17.54 8.10
CA ALA A 141 -24.18 -16.42 8.04
C ALA A 141 -24.28 -15.81 6.63
N SER A 142 -23.19 -15.85 5.86
CA SER A 142 -23.11 -15.26 4.52
C SER A 142 -22.11 -16.01 3.64
N GLN A 143 -22.04 -15.64 2.36
CA GLN A 143 -21.10 -16.18 1.39
C GLN A 143 -20.45 -15.03 0.61
N ALA A 144 -19.13 -15.06 0.42
CA ALA A 144 -18.44 -14.11 -0.46
C ALA A 144 -18.08 -14.78 -1.79
N THR A 145 -18.39 -14.11 -2.89
CA THR A 145 -18.07 -14.58 -4.25
C THR A 145 -16.87 -13.81 -4.80
N PHE A 146 -15.87 -14.55 -5.28
CA PHE A 146 -14.62 -14.02 -5.83
C PHE A 146 -14.45 -14.46 -7.27
N ARG A 147 -14.00 -13.54 -8.13
CA ARG A 147 -13.54 -13.84 -9.49
C ARG A 147 -12.04 -13.61 -9.57
N ILE A 148 -11.32 -14.65 -10.00
CA ILE A 148 -9.87 -14.68 -10.05
C ILE A 148 -9.46 -14.88 -11.51
N PRO A 149 -9.03 -13.82 -12.21
CA PRO A 149 -8.45 -13.95 -13.54
C PRO A 149 -7.13 -14.73 -13.49
N LEU A 150 -7.04 -15.79 -14.28
CA LEU A 150 -5.84 -16.59 -14.45
C LEU A 150 -4.88 -15.87 -15.39
N ARG A 151 -3.64 -15.68 -14.95
CA ARG A 151 -2.61 -14.99 -15.72
C ARG A 151 -1.68 -16.01 -16.36
N GLN A 152 -1.44 -15.85 -17.66
CA GLN A 152 -0.37 -16.60 -18.30
C GLN A 152 0.99 -16.04 -17.88
N ALA A 153 1.88 -16.91 -17.45
CA ALA A 153 3.31 -16.63 -17.47
C ALA A 153 3.75 -16.59 -18.94
N ARG A 154 3.62 -15.44 -19.62
CA ARG A 154 4.29 -15.27 -20.91
C ARG A 154 5.79 -15.42 -20.69
N ASP A 155 6.40 -16.33 -21.44
CA ASP A 155 7.82 -16.64 -21.44
C ASP A 155 8.66 -15.37 -21.24
N THR A 156 9.06 -15.15 -20.00
CA THR A 156 10.11 -14.22 -19.66
C THR A 156 11.24 -15.10 -19.15
N GLU A 157 12.40 -14.94 -19.78
CA GLU A 157 13.63 -15.63 -19.44
C GLU A 157 13.77 -15.72 -17.92
N ALA A 158 14.11 -16.92 -17.48
CA ALA A 158 14.27 -17.28 -16.09
C ALA A 158 15.46 -16.56 -15.44
N GLU A 159 15.37 -15.25 -15.24
CA GLU A 159 16.17 -14.59 -14.22
C GLU A 159 15.49 -14.86 -12.87
N GLY A 160 16.11 -15.74 -12.10
CA GLY A 160 15.59 -16.28 -10.85
C GLY A 160 15.19 -15.19 -9.85
N GLY A 161 13.88 -14.89 -9.80
CA GLY A 161 13.29 -14.08 -8.76
C GLY A 161 13.32 -14.81 -7.42
N ARG A 162 14.15 -14.32 -6.50
CA ARG A 162 14.15 -14.70 -5.08
C ARG A 162 13.21 -13.74 -4.33
N GLY A 163 11.90 -13.98 -4.45
CA GLY A 163 10.86 -13.26 -3.70
C GLY A 163 10.33 -14.09 -2.51
N LEU A 164 9.36 -13.55 -1.75
CA LEU A 164 8.72 -14.22 -0.60
C LEU A 164 8.13 -15.61 -0.96
N PHE A 165 7.80 -15.79 -2.23
CA PHE A 165 7.37 -17.03 -2.85
C PHE A 165 8.41 -17.41 -3.91
N SER A 166 9.23 -18.45 -3.65
CA SER A 166 10.11 -19.03 -4.68
C SER A 166 9.27 -19.60 -5.84
N ARG A 167 9.84 -19.80 -7.04
CA ARG A 167 9.15 -20.45 -8.19
C ARG A 167 8.30 -21.63 -7.72
N ILE A 168 6.98 -21.50 -7.80
CA ILE A 168 6.03 -22.57 -7.53
C ILE A 168 5.56 -23.09 -8.89
N THR A 169 5.55 -24.41 -9.07
CA THR A 169 5.06 -25.07 -10.29
C THR A 169 3.53 -25.02 -10.45
N SER A 170 2.87 -24.40 -9.48
CA SER A 170 1.46 -24.55 -9.15
C SER A 170 0.90 -23.20 -8.75
N LYS A 171 -0.39 -23.00 -8.97
CA LYS A 171 -1.08 -21.77 -8.54
C LYS A 171 -1.52 -21.90 -7.10
N ILE A 172 -1.52 -20.80 -6.37
CA ILE A 172 -1.93 -20.78 -4.96
C ILE A 172 -3.05 -19.78 -4.76
N ILE A 173 -4.07 -20.16 -4.01
CA ILE A 173 -5.12 -19.26 -3.52
C ILE A 173 -5.18 -19.40 -2.01
N LYS A 174 -4.82 -18.36 -1.26
CA LYS A 174 -5.08 -18.29 0.18
C LYS A 174 -6.39 -17.58 0.45
N VAL A 175 -7.20 -18.16 1.32
CA VAL A 175 -8.45 -17.60 1.83
C VAL A 175 -8.16 -16.92 3.15
N ILE A 176 -8.10 -15.59 3.12
CA ILE A 176 -7.82 -14.79 4.32
C ILE A 176 -9.14 -14.23 4.85
N VAL A 177 -9.47 -14.56 6.10
CA VAL A 177 -10.71 -14.14 6.75
C VAL A 177 -10.42 -13.10 7.83
N VAL A 178 -11.25 -12.07 7.89
CA VAL A 178 -11.17 -11.00 8.88
C VAL A 178 -12.47 -10.88 9.66
N LYS A 179 -12.36 -10.52 10.93
CA LYS A 179 -13.52 -10.17 11.75
C LYS A 179 -13.92 -8.73 11.48
N VAL A 180 -15.18 -8.53 11.11
CA VAL A 180 -15.80 -7.25 10.75
C VAL A 180 -16.81 -6.91 11.84
N ILE A 181 -16.33 -6.35 12.94
CA ILE A 181 -17.17 -5.92 14.07
C ILE A 181 -17.39 -4.42 13.95
N PRO A 182 -18.64 -3.93 13.75
CA PRO A 182 -18.93 -2.51 13.77
C PRO A 182 -18.63 -1.95 15.17
N ASP A 183 -17.68 -1.03 15.27
CA ASP A 183 -17.35 -0.37 16.54
C ASP A 183 -17.21 1.15 16.33
N ALA A 184 -17.73 1.91 17.29
CA ALA A 184 -17.67 3.37 17.34
C ALA A 184 -16.22 3.91 17.44
N ALA A 185 -15.27 3.08 17.89
CA ALA A 185 -13.84 3.43 17.99
C ALA A 185 -13.03 3.23 16.68
N GLY A 186 -13.71 2.92 15.57
CA GLY A 186 -13.08 2.48 14.33
C GLY A 186 -12.98 0.96 14.28
N GLY A 187 -13.44 0.40 13.16
CA GLY A 187 -13.44 -1.01 12.80
C GLY A 187 -12.17 -1.78 13.11
N MET A 188 -12.30 -3.09 13.27
CA MET A 188 -11.20 -3.98 13.65
C MET A 188 -9.99 -3.86 12.73
N ALA A 189 -10.20 -3.56 11.45
CA ALA A 189 -9.13 -3.50 10.48
C ALA A 189 -8.32 -2.20 10.57
N ALA A 190 -8.95 -1.07 10.94
CA ALA A 190 -8.22 0.16 11.27
C ALA A 190 -7.31 -0.03 12.50
N ARG A 191 -7.76 -0.82 13.49
CA ARG A 191 -6.92 -1.22 14.63
C ARG A 191 -5.77 -2.13 14.21
N GLY A 192 -6.00 -3.05 13.27
CA GLY A 192 -4.95 -3.89 12.68
C GLY A 192 -3.86 -3.05 12.03
N VAL A 193 -4.23 -2.08 11.19
CA VAL A 193 -3.28 -1.13 10.56
C VAL A 193 -2.50 -0.34 11.61
N ARG A 194 -3.17 0.18 12.65
CA ARG A 194 -2.51 0.91 13.73
C ARG A 194 -1.50 0.05 14.49
N ARG A 195 -1.88 -1.18 14.87
CA ARG A 195 -0.98 -2.12 15.57
C ARG A 195 0.24 -2.48 14.71
N TRP A 196 0.02 -2.69 13.41
CA TRP A 196 1.10 -2.94 12.48
C TRP A 196 2.05 -1.73 12.42
N GLU A 197 1.54 -0.50 12.29
CA GLU A 197 2.38 0.70 12.30
C GLU A 197 3.12 0.85 13.63
N GLU A 198 2.48 0.68 14.78
CA GLU A 198 3.13 0.77 16.10
C GLU A 198 4.29 -0.21 16.27
N ARG A 199 4.18 -1.41 15.69
CA ARG A 199 5.21 -2.45 15.77
C ARG A 199 6.36 -2.24 14.80
N PHE A 200 6.06 -1.99 13.52
CA PHE A 200 7.06 -1.96 12.43
C PHE A 200 7.50 -0.56 12.02
N ARG A 201 6.84 0.46 12.57
CA ARG A 201 7.18 1.88 12.43
C ARG A 201 7.45 2.51 13.81
N SER A 202 8.01 1.71 14.74
CA SER A 202 8.26 2.10 16.13
C SER A 202 9.29 3.23 16.31
N HIS A 203 10.18 3.44 15.35
CA HIS A 203 11.17 4.52 15.36
C HIS A 203 10.57 5.85 14.87
N LEU A 204 9.55 6.35 15.57
CA LEU A 204 8.86 7.61 15.26
C LEU A 204 9.66 8.85 15.67
N GLY A 205 9.29 9.99 15.10
CA GLY A 205 9.82 11.29 15.45
C GLY A 205 10.97 11.74 14.54
N LEU A 206 11.69 12.75 15.02
CA LEU A 206 12.84 13.33 14.32
C LEU A 206 14.08 12.48 14.55
N HIS A 207 14.80 12.23 13.46
CA HIS A 207 16.07 11.53 13.40
C HIS A 207 17.13 12.40 12.76
N GLY A 208 18.40 12.21 13.12
CA GLY A 208 19.51 13.00 12.59
C GLY A 208 20.84 12.27 12.67
N GLY A 209 21.93 13.05 12.58
CA GLY A 209 23.29 12.52 12.58
C GLY A 209 23.89 12.50 11.17
N SER A 210 24.82 11.59 10.94
CA SER A 210 25.38 11.31 9.62
C SER A 210 24.32 10.71 8.69
N TRP A 211 24.56 10.77 7.37
CA TRP A 211 23.67 10.13 6.39
C TRP A 211 23.48 8.63 6.63
N HIS A 212 24.51 7.95 7.15
CA HIS A 212 24.42 6.54 7.49
C HIS A 212 23.47 6.30 8.68
N GLU A 213 23.56 7.11 9.74
CA GLU A 213 22.68 7.00 10.92
C GLU A 213 21.24 7.40 10.60
N LEU A 214 21.08 8.44 9.78
CA LEU A 214 19.77 8.94 9.33
C LEU A 214 19.01 7.92 8.48
N LEU A 215 19.74 7.13 7.68
CA LEU A 215 19.18 6.16 6.73
C LEU A 215 19.30 4.71 7.22
N ALA A 216 19.67 4.50 8.48
CA ALA A 216 19.71 3.18 9.09
C ALA A 216 18.28 2.63 9.29
N PRO A 217 18.08 1.29 9.25
CA PRO A 217 16.78 0.67 9.57
C PRO A 217 16.27 1.05 10.96
N THR A 218 17.19 1.20 11.91
CA THR A 218 16.95 1.79 13.24
C THR A 218 17.68 3.13 13.28
N PRO A 219 17.00 4.23 12.91
CA PRO A 219 17.64 5.53 12.86
C PRO A 219 17.90 6.07 14.26
N THR A 220 18.95 6.88 14.37
CA THR A 220 19.28 7.56 15.64
C THR A 220 18.34 8.75 15.84
N PRO A 221 17.67 8.86 17.00
CA PRO A 221 16.87 10.04 17.32
C PRO A 221 17.68 11.33 17.14
N ALA A 222 17.01 12.39 16.70
CA ALA A 222 17.64 13.69 16.62
C ALA A 222 18.16 14.07 18.01
N GLY A 223 19.45 14.44 18.09
CA GLY A 223 20.03 15.00 19.31
C GLY A 223 19.44 16.38 19.64
N ASP A 224 20.20 17.21 20.35
CA ASP A 224 19.76 18.57 20.69
C ASP A 224 19.27 19.36 19.47
N LEU A 225 17.97 19.68 19.45
CA LEU A 225 17.36 20.46 18.37
C LEU A 225 17.74 21.95 18.45
N GLY A 226 18.16 22.45 19.61
CA GLY A 226 18.64 23.82 19.79
C GLY A 226 19.84 24.15 18.90
N ARG A 227 20.64 23.16 18.50
CA ARG A 227 21.74 23.33 17.53
C ARG A 227 21.30 23.84 16.14
N LEU A 228 19.99 23.76 15.86
CA LEU A 228 19.36 24.22 14.62
C LEU A 228 18.84 25.66 14.72
N GLU A 229 18.80 26.25 15.92
CA GLU A 229 18.29 27.60 16.14
C GLU A 229 19.00 28.62 15.25
N GLY A 230 18.22 29.47 14.57
CA GLY A 230 18.72 30.50 13.67
C GLY A 230 19.41 29.97 12.42
N ARG A 231 19.47 28.65 12.23
CA ARG A 231 20.15 27.99 11.12
C ARG A 231 19.14 27.26 10.25
N ARG A 232 19.48 27.18 8.97
CA ARG A 232 18.69 26.45 7.99
C ARG A 232 19.04 24.96 8.02
N ALA A 233 18.02 24.12 8.13
CA ALA A 233 18.11 22.66 8.09
C ALA A 233 17.40 22.07 6.87
N LEU A 234 17.75 20.84 6.51
CA LEU A 234 17.03 20.02 5.53
C LEU A 234 16.16 19.01 6.27
N LEU A 235 14.91 18.87 5.85
CA LEU A 235 13.97 17.90 6.39
C LEU A 235 13.53 16.91 5.29
N LEU A 236 13.68 15.63 5.57
CA LEU A 236 13.25 14.52 4.71
C LEU A 236 11.96 13.91 5.27
N ILE A 237 10.89 13.91 4.48
CA ILE A 237 9.59 13.38 4.88
C ILE A 237 9.16 12.28 3.90
N HIS A 238 9.01 11.06 4.39
CA HIS A 238 8.65 9.90 3.59
C HIS A 238 7.14 9.79 3.34
N GLY A 239 6.75 8.92 2.40
CA GLY A 239 5.35 8.65 2.04
C GLY A 239 4.73 7.44 2.73
N THR A 240 3.52 7.08 2.27
CA THR A 240 2.69 6.00 2.78
C THR A 240 3.44 4.67 2.88
N THR A 241 3.30 3.98 4.01
CA THR A 241 3.95 2.70 4.34
C THR A 241 5.48 2.71 4.37
N SER A 242 6.16 3.85 4.23
CA SER A 242 7.63 3.94 4.13
C SER A 242 8.31 4.33 5.47
N THR A 243 9.61 4.60 5.41
CA THR A 243 10.46 5.22 6.45
C THR A 243 11.42 6.21 5.78
N THR A 244 12.15 7.04 6.55
CA THR A 244 13.23 7.88 6.00
C THR A 244 14.24 7.06 5.22
N ALA A 245 14.71 5.93 5.78
CA ALA A 245 15.60 5.01 5.10
C ALA A 245 14.96 4.46 3.81
N GLY A 246 13.73 3.96 3.88
CA GLY A 246 13.04 3.37 2.73
C GLY A 246 12.82 4.34 1.57
N ALA A 247 12.57 5.62 1.85
CA ALA A 247 12.34 6.63 0.81
C ALA A 247 13.63 7.27 0.28
N PHE A 248 14.69 7.36 1.08
CA PHE A 248 15.84 8.22 0.77
C PHE A 248 17.21 7.50 0.77
N ALA A 249 17.28 6.19 1.05
CA ALA A 249 18.54 5.45 1.08
C ALA A 249 19.36 5.61 -0.21
N ARG A 250 18.70 5.57 -1.37
CA ARG A 250 19.36 5.68 -2.68
C ARG A 250 19.99 7.04 -2.96
N LEU A 251 19.71 8.07 -2.16
CA LEU A 251 20.45 9.33 -2.23
C LEU A 251 21.94 9.11 -1.92
N THR A 252 22.31 8.07 -1.18
CA THR A 252 23.72 7.76 -0.90
C THR A 252 24.49 7.26 -2.11
N GLU A 253 23.80 6.79 -3.13
CA GLU A 253 24.39 6.41 -4.42
C GLU A 253 24.78 7.66 -5.25
N GLN A 254 24.31 8.85 -4.87
CA GLN A 254 24.48 10.10 -5.60
C GLN A 254 25.49 11.03 -4.92
N GLU A 255 26.78 10.67 -5.01
CA GLU A 255 27.87 11.35 -4.28
C GLU A 255 27.92 12.87 -4.50
N ARG A 256 27.75 13.33 -5.75
CA ARG A 256 27.71 14.77 -6.07
C ARG A 256 26.54 15.50 -5.40
N LEU A 257 25.39 14.85 -5.29
CA LEU A 257 24.23 15.43 -4.61
C LEU A 257 24.49 15.48 -3.10
N LEU A 258 24.98 14.38 -2.51
CA LEU A 258 25.32 14.35 -1.09
C LEU A 258 26.35 15.41 -0.73
N GLU A 259 27.39 15.60 -1.53
CA GLU A 259 28.39 16.64 -1.31
C GLU A 259 27.74 18.03 -1.27
N ARG A 260 26.87 18.35 -2.22
CA ARG A 260 26.13 19.62 -2.24
C ARG A 260 25.23 19.79 -1.02
N LEU A 261 24.54 18.73 -0.59
CA LEU A 261 23.71 18.77 0.61
C LEU A 261 24.55 18.95 1.88
N ARG A 262 25.72 18.29 1.97
CA ARG A 262 26.66 18.44 3.09
C ARG A 262 27.26 19.85 3.14
N LEU A 263 27.65 20.42 2.00
CA LEU A 263 28.13 21.80 1.93
C LEU A 263 27.06 22.81 2.35
N ARG A 264 25.79 22.54 2.01
CA ARG A 264 24.67 23.45 2.29
C ARG A 264 24.17 23.36 3.74
N TYR A 265 23.95 22.14 4.23
CA TYR A 265 23.27 21.87 5.50
C TYR A 265 24.19 21.28 6.57
N GLY A 266 25.37 20.76 6.21
CA GLY A 266 26.27 20.10 7.16
C GLY A 266 25.57 18.95 7.88
N ASP A 267 25.58 19.02 9.20
CA ASP A 267 24.92 18.10 10.14
C ASP A 267 23.42 18.40 10.38
N ARG A 268 22.88 19.44 9.74
CA ARG A 268 21.49 19.92 9.94
C ARG A 268 20.51 19.25 8.98
N ILE A 269 20.63 17.93 8.83
CA ILE A 269 19.72 17.14 8.00
C ILE A 269 18.94 16.24 8.95
N LEU A 270 17.62 16.31 8.87
CA LEU A 270 16.69 15.55 9.69
C LEU A 270 15.80 14.67 8.82
N GLY A 271 15.41 13.53 9.37
CA GLY A 271 14.35 12.68 8.85
C GLY A 271 13.18 12.66 9.82
N PHE A 272 11.95 12.64 9.31
CA PHE A 272 10.76 12.51 10.15
C PHE A 272 10.00 11.23 9.83
N ASN A 273 10.13 10.26 10.75
CA ASN A 273 9.35 9.02 10.70
C ASN A 273 8.01 9.21 11.40
N HIS A 274 6.93 8.86 10.73
CA HIS A 274 5.58 9.07 11.21
C HIS A 274 4.64 7.97 10.71
N HIS A 275 3.54 7.75 11.41
CA HIS A 275 2.46 6.90 10.90
C HIS A 275 1.77 7.58 9.74
N THR A 276 1.48 6.80 8.70
CA THR A 276 1.01 7.30 7.41
C THR A 276 -0.37 6.80 7.02
N MET A 277 -0.83 5.70 7.63
CA MET A 277 -2.15 5.14 7.39
C MET A 277 -3.11 5.45 8.56
N SER A 278 -2.70 5.14 9.79
CA SER A 278 -3.54 5.26 10.99
C SER A 278 -3.65 6.67 11.56
N ARG A 279 -2.78 7.60 11.16
CA ARG A 279 -2.76 8.99 11.62
C ARG A 279 -2.99 9.96 10.47
N SER A 280 -3.80 11.00 10.69
CA SER A 280 -3.97 12.09 9.73
C SER A 280 -2.69 12.90 9.57
N VAL A 281 -2.59 13.65 8.48
CA VAL A 281 -1.55 14.65 8.25
C VAL A 281 -1.58 15.70 9.35
N ALA A 282 -2.77 16.11 9.82
CA ALA A 282 -2.90 17.08 10.90
C ALA A 282 -2.35 16.56 12.24
N GLU A 283 -2.59 15.29 12.58
CA GLU A 283 -1.96 14.65 13.74
C GLU A 283 -0.43 14.59 13.59
N ASN A 284 0.07 14.31 12.39
CA ASN A 284 1.52 14.29 12.14
C ASN A 284 2.15 15.69 12.21
N VAL A 285 1.42 16.76 11.83
CA VAL A 285 1.87 18.14 12.04
C VAL A 285 2.05 18.40 13.53
N GLN A 286 1.06 18.07 14.37
CA GLN A 286 1.20 18.26 15.81
C GLN A 286 2.35 17.44 16.38
N GLN A 287 2.49 16.17 15.99
CA GLN A 287 3.61 15.31 16.41
C GLN A 287 4.98 15.92 16.04
N PHE A 288 5.10 16.54 14.86
CA PHE A 288 6.32 17.21 14.45
C PHE A 288 6.61 18.45 15.32
N LEU A 289 5.58 19.26 15.62
CA LEU A 289 5.72 20.44 16.46
C LEU A 289 6.10 20.07 17.90
N ASP A 290 5.49 19.02 18.46
CA ASP A 290 5.77 18.50 19.80
C ASP A 290 7.23 18.07 19.97
N ALA A 291 7.90 17.67 18.89
CA ALA A 291 9.31 17.30 18.93
C ALA A 291 10.24 18.46 19.35
N PHE A 292 9.80 19.72 19.21
CA PHE A 292 10.54 20.92 19.63
C PHE A 292 10.19 21.36 21.05
N GLN A 293 9.42 20.57 21.80
CA GLN A 293 9.16 20.87 23.21
C GLN A 293 10.47 20.92 24.00
N GLY A 294 10.71 22.03 24.70
CA GLY A 294 11.96 22.26 25.43
C GLY A 294 13.12 22.81 24.59
N ALA A 295 12.90 23.10 23.30
CA ALA A 295 13.86 23.75 22.41
C ALA A 295 13.27 25.03 21.81
N PRO A 296 13.01 26.08 22.61
CA PRO A 296 12.54 27.37 22.08
C PRO A 296 13.58 27.93 21.10
N GLY A 297 13.12 28.64 20.08
CA GLY A 297 14.00 29.18 19.06
C GLY A 297 13.32 29.35 17.71
N ARG A 298 14.09 29.87 16.75
CA ARG A 298 13.65 30.06 15.36
C ARG A 298 14.23 28.96 14.46
N TYR A 299 13.35 28.21 13.82
CA TYR A 299 13.71 27.09 12.95
C TYR A 299 13.26 27.32 11.50
N THR A 300 14.18 27.08 10.56
CA THR A 300 13.89 27.17 9.12
C THR A 300 14.28 25.88 8.41
N PHE A 301 13.32 25.25 7.75
CA PHE A 301 13.53 24.03 7.00
C PHE A 301 13.38 24.25 5.50
N ASP A 302 14.31 23.70 4.73
CA ASP A 302 14.04 23.26 3.36
C ASP A 302 13.57 21.79 3.44
N VAL A 303 12.60 21.39 2.64
CA VAL A 303 11.92 20.09 2.78
C VAL A 303 11.96 19.31 1.47
N ILE A 304 12.27 18.02 1.54
CA ILE A 304 12.02 17.05 0.46
C ILE A 304 10.93 16.12 0.97
N GLY A 305 9.74 16.22 0.37
CA GLY A 305 8.60 15.38 0.70
C GLY A 305 8.31 14.40 -0.42
N HIS A 306 8.40 13.10 -0.13
CA HIS A 306 8.04 12.03 -1.07
C HIS A 306 6.60 11.58 -0.85
N SER A 307 5.83 11.47 -1.93
CA SER A 307 4.45 10.98 -1.89
C SER A 307 3.62 11.74 -0.83
N ARG A 308 2.89 11.05 0.06
CA ARG A 308 2.16 11.65 1.19
C ARG A 308 3.01 12.63 2.03
N GLY A 309 4.32 12.42 2.15
CA GLY A 309 5.22 13.30 2.89
C GLY A 309 5.25 14.73 2.38
N GLY A 310 4.97 14.95 1.09
CA GLY A 310 4.81 16.30 0.55
C GLY A 310 3.52 17.01 1.00
N LEU A 311 2.44 16.26 1.29
CA LEU A 311 1.23 16.84 1.89
C LEU A 311 1.50 17.29 3.33
N LEU A 312 2.27 16.50 4.09
CA LEU A 312 2.73 16.89 5.41
C LEU A 312 3.64 18.13 5.35
N ALA A 313 4.55 18.21 4.38
CA ALA A 313 5.36 19.41 4.16
C ALA A 313 4.51 20.66 3.90
N ARG A 314 3.45 20.55 3.08
CA ARG A 314 2.50 21.65 2.84
C ARG A 314 1.73 22.03 4.09
N ALA A 315 1.26 21.03 4.84
CA ALA A 315 0.53 21.24 6.07
C ALA A 315 1.40 21.97 7.12
N LEU A 316 2.66 21.55 7.27
CA LEU A 316 3.64 22.25 8.10
C LEU A 316 3.84 23.69 7.63
N ALA A 317 4.00 23.94 6.32
CA ALA A 317 4.14 25.29 5.80
C ALA A 317 2.93 26.19 6.09
N ALA A 318 1.73 25.61 6.15
CA ALA A 318 0.48 26.34 6.40
C ALA A 318 0.15 26.51 7.90
N ARG A 319 0.71 25.67 8.78
CA ARG A 319 0.29 25.54 10.19
C ARG A 319 1.42 25.51 11.21
N SER A 320 2.67 25.74 10.80
CA SER A 320 3.82 25.79 11.72
C SER A 320 3.74 26.94 12.73
N SER A 321 3.02 28.03 12.41
CA SER A 321 2.74 29.15 13.32
C SER A 321 1.49 28.94 14.18
N GLY A 322 0.81 27.81 14.05
CA GLY A 322 -0.38 27.45 14.80
C GLY A 322 -1.68 27.51 14.00
N GLY A 323 -2.78 27.12 14.65
CA GLY A 323 -4.14 27.14 14.11
C GLY A 323 -4.84 25.79 14.21
N THR A 324 -5.73 25.51 13.26
CA THR A 324 -6.39 24.21 13.13
C THR A 324 -6.22 23.68 11.72
N LEU A 325 -6.16 22.36 11.59
CA LEU A 325 -6.15 21.66 10.31
C LEU A 325 -7.09 20.45 10.42
N THR A 326 -8.11 20.39 9.57
CA THR A 326 -9.12 19.32 9.55
C THR A 326 -9.71 19.04 10.94
N GLY A 327 -9.99 20.11 11.70
CA GLY A 327 -10.51 20.05 13.07
C GLY A 327 -9.48 19.71 14.17
N HIS A 328 -8.24 19.35 13.83
CA HIS A 328 -7.18 19.11 14.80
C HIS A 328 -6.40 20.39 15.12
N PRO A 329 -6.09 20.68 16.39
CA PRO A 329 -5.22 21.79 16.74
C PRO A 329 -3.79 21.54 16.26
N CYS A 330 -3.18 22.55 15.66
CA CYS A 330 -1.76 22.62 15.39
C CYS A 330 -1.20 23.73 16.30
N ARG A 331 -0.43 23.38 17.32
CA ARG A 331 0.07 24.31 18.34
C ARG A 331 1.57 24.14 18.47
N PRO A 332 2.38 25.10 17.97
CA PRO A 332 3.81 25.07 18.25
C PRO A 332 4.04 25.24 19.76
N PRO A 333 5.10 24.62 20.33
CA PRO A 333 5.49 24.88 21.71
C PRO A 333 5.81 26.37 21.95
N GLU A 334 5.71 26.81 23.20
CA GLU A 334 6.01 28.20 23.57
C GLU A 334 7.43 28.58 23.18
N GLY A 335 7.59 29.76 22.56
CA GLY A 335 8.88 30.27 22.08
C GLY A 335 9.44 29.57 20.84
N VAL A 336 8.70 28.65 20.21
CA VAL A 336 9.10 27.99 18.95
C VAL A 336 8.49 28.73 17.76
N GLU A 337 9.34 29.33 16.94
CA GLU A 337 8.95 29.90 15.65
C GLU A 337 9.50 29.03 14.52
N MET A 338 8.61 28.56 13.64
CA MET A 338 8.99 27.59 12.62
C MET A 338 8.50 28.00 11.24
N SER A 339 9.37 27.81 10.24
CA SER A 339 9.11 28.13 8.83
C SER A 339 9.57 27.01 7.90
N MET A 340 8.72 26.68 6.93
CA MET A 340 9.05 25.84 5.79
C MET A 340 9.32 26.75 4.59
N ASP A 341 10.58 26.88 4.20
CA ASP A 341 11.02 27.90 3.24
C ASP A 341 11.06 27.40 1.79
N ARG A 342 11.62 26.22 1.56
CA ARG A 342 11.62 25.56 0.25
C ARG A 342 11.03 24.17 0.38
N ILE A 343 10.23 23.75 -0.59
CA ILE A 343 9.65 22.40 -0.59
C ILE A 343 9.83 21.80 -1.98
N ALA A 344 10.45 20.62 -2.03
CA ALA A 344 10.46 19.77 -3.22
C ALA A 344 9.44 18.64 -3.04
N PHE A 345 8.38 18.68 -3.86
CA PHE A 345 7.39 17.62 -3.97
C PHE A 345 7.90 16.54 -4.91
N VAL A 346 8.11 15.34 -4.39
CA VAL A 346 8.53 14.18 -5.20
C VAL A 346 7.37 13.21 -5.24
N ALA A 347 6.70 13.11 -6.38
CA ALA A 347 5.51 12.24 -6.53
C ALA A 347 4.39 12.51 -5.51
N THR A 348 4.28 13.75 -5.02
CA THR A 348 3.29 14.14 -4.00
C THR A 348 1.88 14.22 -4.59
N PRO A 349 0.85 13.60 -3.98
CA PRO A 349 -0.54 13.73 -4.44
C PRO A 349 -1.14 15.09 -4.03
N ASN A 350 -0.61 16.19 -4.56
CA ASN A 350 -1.03 17.55 -4.20
C ASN A 350 -2.48 17.84 -4.60
N ALA A 351 -2.94 17.30 -5.74
CA ALA A 351 -4.34 17.27 -6.19
C ALA A 351 -5.08 15.98 -5.78
N GLY A 352 -4.43 15.16 -4.94
CA GLY A 352 -4.91 13.86 -4.53
C GLY A 352 -4.60 12.72 -5.49
N THR A 353 -4.97 11.52 -5.05
CA THR A 353 -4.91 10.30 -5.85
C THR A 353 -6.19 9.49 -5.69
N ALA A 354 -6.78 9.06 -6.80
CA ALA A 354 -7.95 8.19 -6.80
C ALA A 354 -7.69 6.86 -6.04
N MET A 355 -6.42 6.44 -5.91
CA MET A 355 -6.01 5.26 -5.13
C MET A 355 -6.30 5.38 -3.62
N ALA A 356 -6.46 6.60 -3.13
CA ALA A 356 -6.77 6.86 -1.72
C ALA A 356 -8.28 6.92 -1.43
N ARG A 357 -9.13 6.83 -2.45
CA ARG A 357 -10.58 6.68 -2.28
C ARG A 357 -10.90 5.23 -1.88
N PRO A 358 -11.99 4.96 -1.14
CA PRO A 358 -12.34 3.60 -0.74
C PRO A 358 -12.37 2.58 -1.89
N ASP A 359 -12.86 2.99 -3.06
CA ASP A 359 -12.92 2.19 -4.30
C ASP A 359 -11.54 1.99 -4.97
N GLY A 360 -10.55 2.82 -4.64
CA GLY A 360 -9.19 2.75 -5.17
C GLY A 360 -8.20 1.94 -4.32
N ILE A 361 -8.49 1.70 -3.04
CA ILE A 361 -7.59 0.98 -2.11
C ILE A 361 -7.24 -0.44 -2.59
N PRO A 362 -8.16 -1.26 -3.13
CA PRO A 362 -7.80 -2.56 -3.72
C PRO A 362 -6.66 -2.45 -4.75
N GLY A 363 -6.75 -1.45 -5.63
CA GLY A 363 -5.73 -1.18 -6.65
C GLY A 363 -4.41 -0.69 -6.06
N LEU A 364 -4.45 0.07 -4.97
CA LEU A 364 -3.25 0.49 -4.23
C LEU A 364 -2.50 -0.70 -3.63
N VAL A 365 -3.22 -1.63 -2.98
CA VAL A 365 -2.65 -2.87 -2.41
C VAL A 365 -1.97 -3.68 -3.50
N GLU A 366 -2.62 -3.90 -4.64
CA GLU A 366 -2.05 -4.68 -5.74
C GLU A 366 -0.77 -4.04 -6.31
N ARG A 367 -0.76 -2.71 -6.50
CA ARG A 367 0.42 -2.01 -7.04
C ARG A 367 1.61 -2.06 -6.09
N LEU A 368 1.39 -1.74 -4.82
CA LEU A 368 2.46 -1.76 -3.82
C LEU A 368 3.01 -3.19 -3.64
N THR A 369 2.16 -4.22 -3.69
CA THR A 369 2.61 -5.63 -3.65
C THR A 369 3.55 -5.97 -4.80
N ASN A 370 3.18 -5.59 -6.03
CA ASN A 370 3.99 -5.88 -7.20
C ASN A 370 5.28 -5.06 -7.28
N MET A 371 5.35 -3.92 -6.59
CA MET A 371 6.59 -3.15 -6.43
C MET A 371 7.51 -3.76 -5.36
N VAL A 372 6.95 -4.22 -4.24
CA VAL A 372 7.70 -4.88 -3.16
C VAL A 372 8.38 -6.17 -3.65
N ASN A 373 7.70 -6.96 -4.48
CA ASN A 373 8.23 -8.20 -5.04
C ASN A 373 9.41 -8.00 -6.03
N ARG A 374 9.79 -6.75 -6.33
CA ARG A 374 10.94 -6.42 -7.17
C ARG A 374 12.14 -5.86 -6.38
N LEU A 375 11.99 -5.65 -5.07
CA LEU A 375 13.08 -5.16 -4.23
C LEU A 375 14.00 -6.31 -3.82
N PRO A 376 15.34 -6.16 -3.93
CA PRO A 376 16.28 -7.18 -3.47
C PRO A 376 16.27 -7.36 -1.94
N ASP A 377 16.68 -8.57 -1.53
CA ASP A 377 16.63 -9.19 -0.20
C ASP A 377 16.97 -8.27 1.00
N SER A 378 15.92 -7.87 1.75
CA SER A 378 15.85 -7.63 3.23
C SER A 378 14.73 -6.65 3.62
N ALA A 379 14.14 -5.93 2.66
CA ALA A 379 12.97 -5.05 2.81
C ALA A 379 11.55 -5.69 2.58
N PRO A 380 11.37 -6.87 1.94
CA PRO A 380 10.03 -7.36 1.56
C PRO A 380 9.07 -7.64 2.72
N VAL A 381 9.61 -8.02 3.88
CA VAL A 381 8.84 -8.57 5.01
C VAL A 381 7.93 -7.54 5.65
N ILE A 382 8.48 -6.37 5.94
CA ILE A 382 7.75 -5.27 6.55
C ILE A 382 6.69 -4.76 5.57
N ALA A 383 7.03 -4.68 4.28
CA ALA A 383 6.11 -4.19 3.27
C ALA A 383 4.94 -5.18 3.03
N ALA A 384 5.17 -6.50 3.06
CA ALA A 384 4.11 -7.50 2.94
C ALA A 384 3.07 -7.41 4.07
N GLY A 385 3.51 -7.19 5.32
CA GLY A 385 2.59 -7.00 6.44
C GLY A 385 1.74 -5.72 6.33
N ALA A 386 2.32 -4.63 5.81
CA ALA A 386 1.57 -3.40 5.54
C ALA A 386 0.44 -3.65 4.53
N LEU A 387 0.74 -4.44 3.50
CA LEU A 387 -0.18 -4.75 2.40
C LEU A 387 -1.33 -5.64 2.87
N LEU A 388 -1.04 -6.65 3.68
CA LEU A 388 -2.06 -7.50 4.28
C LEU A 388 -2.96 -6.72 5.23
N ALA A 389 -2.40 -5.84 6.07
CA ALA A 389 -3.20 -4.99 6.96
C ALA A 389 -4.12 -4.05 6.15
N LEU A 390 -3.62 -3.50 5.04
CA LEU A 390 -4.42 -2.66 4.14
C LEU A 390 -5.48 -3.46 3.37
N ALA A 391 -5.16 -4.68 2.93
CA ALA A 391 -6.12 -5.59 2.30
C ALA A 391 -7.23 -5.99 3.29
N ALA A 392 -6.87 -6.34 4.53
CA ALA A 392 -7.82 -6.60 5.60
C ALA A 392 -8.74 -5.40 5.86
N ALA A 393 -8.19 -4.18 5.86
CA ALA A 393 -8.97 -2.95 5.96
C ALA A 393 -9.97 -2.78 4.83
N THR A 394 -9.64 -3.21 3.62
CA THR A 394 -10.51 -3.10 2.43
C THR A 394 -11.76 -3.97 2.52
N VAL A 395 -11.71 -5.09 3.25
CA VAL A 395 -12.84 -6.02 3.39
C VAL A 395 -13.94 -5.46 4.29
N GLU A 396 -13.60 -4.60 5.25
CA GLU A 396 -14.56 -3.92 6.09
C GLU A 396 -15.31 -2.87 5.22
N ALA A 397 -16.50 -3.22 4.72
CA ALA A 397 -17.32 -2.35 3.85
C ALA A 397 -17.63 -0.98 4.47
N ALA A 398 -17.53 -0.89 5.80
CA ALA A 398 -17.63 0.31 6.60
C ALA A 398 -16.26 0.93 6.93
N LEU A 399 -15.24 0.73 6.08
CA LEU A 399 -13.87 1.24 6.21
C LEU A 399 -13.88 2.54 7.02
N PRO A 400 -13.49 2.50 8.31
CA PRO A 400 -13.22 3.72 9.03
C PRO A 400 -12.13 4.38 8.21
N ARG A 401 -12.40 5.58 7.68
CA ARG A 401 -11.45 6.33 6.86
C ARG A 401 -10.10 6.27 7.56
N LEU A 402 -9.17 5.45 7.07
CA LEU A 402 -7.79 5.44 7.57
C LEU A 402 -7.30 6.86 7.34
N PRO A 403 -7.19 7.69 8.40
CA PRO A 403 -7.25 9.12 8.20
C PRO A 403 -6.06 9.62 7.37
N GLY A 404 -4.90 8.97 7.52
CA GLY A 404 -3.73 9.27 6.71
C GLY A 404 -3.84 8.88 5.23
N LEU A 405 -4.66 7.87 4.89
CA LEU A 405 -5.00 7.57 3.50
C LEU A 405 -6.07 8.53 2.99
N ALA A 406 -7.12 8.78 3.76
CA ALA A 406 -8.22 9.65 3.37
C ALA A 406 -7.76 11.09 3.02
N ASP A 407 -6.74 11.59 3.71
CA ASP A 407 -6.09 12.88 3.42
C ASP A 407 -5.53 12.98 1.99
N GLN A 408 -5.19 11.85 1.36
CA GLN A 408 -4.64 11.79 0.00
C GLN A 408 -5.74 11.71 -1.07
N ALA A 409 -7.01 11.53 -0.69
CA ALA A 409 -8.11 11.45 -1.66
C ALA A 409 -8.36 12.81 -2.32
N PRO A 410 -8.64 12.88 -3.64
CA PRO A 410 -9.01 14.13 -4.30
C PRO A 410 -10.20 14.79 -3.61
N GLY A 411 -10.06 16.07 -3.27
CA GLY A 411 -11.11 16.83 -2.60
C GLY A 411 -11.30 16.48 -1.12
N SER A 412 -10.34 15.81 -0.48
CA SER A 412 -10.34 15.62 0.98
C SER A 412 -10.41 16.95 1.73
N ASP A 413 -10.87 16.93 2.98
CA ASP A 413 -10.94 18.13 3.83
C ASP A 413 -9.55 18.79 3.95
N LEU A 414 -8.50 17.98 4.06
CA LEU A 414 -7.12 18.45 4.04
C LEU A 414 -6.80 19.24 2.76
N GLN A 415 -7.15 18.73 1.58
CA GLN A 415 -6.86 19.42 0.32
C GLN A 415 -7.61 20.73 0.18
N GLN A 416 -8.86 20.76 0.64
CA GLN A 416 -9.68 21.98 0.63
C GLN A 416 -9.06 23.04 1.56
N GLU A 417 -8.65 22.65 2.78
CA GLU A 417 -8.02 23.55 3.74
C GLU A 417 -6.60 24.00 3.34
N LEU A 418 -5.84 23.15 2.65
CA LEU A 418 -4.53 23.49 2.06
C LEU A 418 -4.63 24.11 0.66
N GLY A 419 -5.85 24.39 0.20
CA GLY A 419 -6.12 25.00 -1.10
C GLY A 419 -5.48 26.38 -1.26
N PRO A 420 -5.68 27.34 -0.34
CA PRO A 420 -5.09 28.67 -0.47
C PRO A 420 -3.58 28.61 -0.72
N SER A 421 -3.12 29.32 -1.76
CA SER A 421 -1.71 29.33 -2.11
C SER A 421 -0.89 29.85 -0.93
N PRO A 422 0.15 29.14 -0.49
CA PRO A 422 1.06 29.62 0.55
C PRO A 422 1.73 30.93 0.11
N PRO A 423 2.09 31.84 1.04
CA PRO A 423 2.83 33.04 0.70
C PRO A 423 4.22 32.76 0.09
N ASN A 424 4.81 31.59 0.36
CA ASN A 424 6.12 31.15 -0.17
C ASN A 424 6.00 30.10 -1.30
N GLY A 425 4.86 30.02 -1.99
CA GLY A 425 4.65 29.04 -3.07
C GLY A 425 5.60 29.23 -4.24
N ASP A 426 6.20 30.42 -4.35
CA ASP A 426 7.26 30.72 -5.29
C ASP A 426 8.61 30.05 -4.95
N ARG A 427 8.71 29.30 -3.86
CA ARG A 427 9.93 28.58 -3.48
C ARG A 427 9.72 27.07 -3.47
N TRP A 428 8.64 26.62 -4.10
CA TRP A 428 8.24 25.23 -4.18
C TRP A 428 8.59 24.64 -5.55
N PHE A 429 8.94 23.36 -5.54
CA PHE A 429 9.40 22.59 -6.70
C PHE A 429 8.63 21.28 -6.79
N ALA A 430 8.50 20.73 -7.99
CA ALA A 430 7.87 19.43 -8.22
C ALA A 430 8.71 18.54 -9.12
N LEU A 431 8.85 17.28 -8.72
CA LEU A 431 9.40 16.19 -9.51
C LEU A 431 8.24 15.23 -9.78
N THR A 432 7.84 15.16 -11.05
CA THR A 432 6.66 14.42 -11.52
C THR A 432 7.11 13.37 -12.51
N ALA A 433 6.35 12.29 -12.67
CA ALA A 433 6.66 11.25 -13.65
C ALA A 433 5.41 10.85 -14.42
N HIS A 434 5.60 10.60 -15.72
CA HIS A 434 4.65 9.87 -16.54
C HIS A 434 5.29 8.51 -16.85
N TYR A 435 4.81 7.49 -16.15
CA TYR A 435 5.30 6.13 -16.33
C TYR A 435 4.41 5.39 -17.33
N ARG A 436 5.02 4.75 -18.34
CA ARG A 436 4.35 3.76 -19.17
C ARG A 436 4.84 2.37 -18.76
N PRO A 437 3.96 1.51 -18.24
CA PRO A 437 4.31 0.12 -18.00
C PRO A 437 4.89 -0.51 -19.27
N SER A 438 5.94 -1.31 -19.11
CA SER A 438 6.53 -2.17 -20.15
C SER A 438 6.80 -3.56 -19.56
N GLY A 439 6.92 -4.56 -20.43
CA GLY A 439 7.15 -5.96 -20.03
C GLY A 439 6.09 -6.50 -19.08
N ASN A 440 6.51 -7.21 -18.03
CA ASN A 440 5.64 -7.89 -17.06
C ASN A 440 4.67 -6.97 -16.29
N LEU A 441 4.94 -5.66 -16.21
CA LEU A 441 4.03 -4.72 -15.55
C LEU A 441 2.85 -4.32 -16.45
N LEU A 442 2.98 -4.54 -17.76
CA LEU A 442 1.98 -4.22 -18.76
C LEU A 442 0.76 -5.16 -18.63
N ASP A 443 0.98 -6.42 -18.27
CA ASP A 443 -0.07 -7.40 -18.00
C ASP A 443 -0.82 -7.11 -16.69
N VAL A 444 -0.10 -6.67 -15.64
CA VAL A 444 -0.70 -6.24 -14.35
C VAL A 444 -1.57 -4.98 -14.54
N VAL A 445 -1.13 -4.05 -15.38
CA VAL A 445 -1.92 -2.84 -15.68
C VAL A 445 -3.11 -3.14 -16.60
N ARG A 446 -2.97 -4.09 -17.53
CA ARG A 446 -4.05 -4.48 -18.45
C ARG A 446 -5.10 -5.42 -17.84
N SER A 447 -4.82 -6.13 -16.74
CA SER A 447 -5.78 -7.08 -16.12
C SER A 447 -7.00 -6.45 -15.42
N GLY A 448 -7.40 -5.23 -15.78
CA GLY A 448 -8.81 -4.82 -15.71
C GLY A 448 -9.21 -3.78 -14.66
N ALA A 449 -8.34 -3.34 -13.75
CA ALA A 449 -8.69 -2.32 -12.74
C ALA A 449 -8.12 -0.91 -13.02
N MET A 450 -7.06 -0.78 -13.83
CA MET A 450 -6.28 0.47 -13.91
C MET A 450 -6.84 1.52 -14.88
N ASP A 451 -7.31 1.12 -16.07
CA ASP A 451 -7.99 2.01 -17.02
C ASP A 451 -9.27 2.62 -16.41
N ARG A 452 -9.82 2.00 -15.35
CA ARG A 452 -11.01 2.50 -14.65
C ARG A 452 -10.71 3.57 -13.59
N ILE A 453 -9.53 3.55 -12.94
CA ILE A 453 -9.21 4.45 -11.81
C ILE A 453 -8.58 5.77 -12.28
N PHE A 454 -7.64 5.72 -13.22
CA PHE A 454 -7.00 6.93 -13.78
C PHE A 454 -7.44 7.26 -15.21
N GLY A 455 -8.19 6.38 -15.88
CA GLY A 455 -8.55 6.60 -17.28
C GLY A 455 -7.30 6.79 -18.15
N ALA A 456 -7.34 7.82 -19.01
CA ALA A 456 -6.22 8.23 -19.85
C ALA A 456 -5.25 9.23 -19.17
N THR A 457 -5.43 9.51 -17.87
CA THR A 457 -4.60 10.49 -17.15
C THR A 457 -3.18 9.97 -16.95
N LEU A 458 -2.18 10.77 -17.32
CA LEU A 458 -0.77 10.47 -17.11
C LEU A 458 -0.50 10.32 -15.60
N ASN A 459 0.24 9.29 -15.20
CA ASN A 459 0.52 9.00 -13.80
C ASN A 459 1.85 8.25 -13.63
N ASP A 460 2.34 8.19 -12.40
CA ASP A 460 3.55 7.46 -11.99
C ASP A 460 3.24 6.06 -11.42
N LEU A 461 2.04 5.54 -11.70
CA LEU A 461 1.35 4.40 -11.09
C LEU A 461 0.54 4.71 -9.82
N VAL A 462 0.79 5.80 -9.11
CA VAL A 462 0.07 6.10 -7.85
C VAL A 462 -0.53 7.48 -7.88
N VAL A 463 0.12 8.45 -8.50
CA VAL A 463 -0.27 9.85 -8.50
C VAL A 463 -0.36 10.36 -9.94
N PRO A 464 -1.43 11.10 -10.29
CA PRO A 464 -1.50 11.80 -11.57
C PRO A 464 -0.31 12.74 -11.75
N THR A 465 0.36 12.69 -12.90
CA THR A 465 1.59 13.44 -13.19
C THR A 465 1.42 14.93 -12.91
N ASP A 466 0.37 15.54 -13.44
CA ASP A 466 0.09 16.97 -13.26
C ASP A 466 -0.34 17.29 -11.83
N GLY A 467 -0.99 16.33 -11.16
CA GLY A 467 -1.48 16.45 -9.79
C GLY A 467 -0.39 16.66 -8.74
N VAL A 468 0.89 16.51 -9.11
CA VAL A 468 2.04 16.85 -8.26
C VAL A 468 2.35 18.34 -8.29
N SER A 469 2.24 19.01 -9.44
CA SER A 469 2.62 20.41 -9.64
C SER A 469 1.44 21.37 -9.82
N ALA A 470 0.26 20.85 -10.12
CA ALA A 470 -0.95 21.60 -10.39
C ALA A 470 -2.13 21.01 -9.62
N THR A 471 -2.91 21.88 -8.99
CA THR A 471 -4.15 21.57 -8.28
C THR A 471 -5.22 22.58 -8.70
N PRO A 472 -6.50 22.38 -8.34
CA PRO A 472 -7.52 23.42 -8.54
C PRO A 472 -7.20 24.76 -7.87
N PHE A 473 -6.25 24.80 -6.93
CA PHE A 473 -5.99 25.98 -6.10
C PHE A 473 -4.62 26.65 -6.33
N PHE A 474 -3.64 25.92 -6.87
CA PHE A 474 -2.33 26.47 -7.23
C PHE A 474 -1.71 25.69 -8.38
N THR A 475 -0.82 26.35 -9.13
CA THR A 475 0.01 25.72 -10.15
C THR A 475 1.43 26.27 -10.03
N LEU A 476 2.42 25.38 -9.97
CA LEU A 476 3.82 25.78 -9.92
C LEU A 476 4.29 26.28 -11.29
N ALA A 477 5.18 27.27 -11.29
CA ALA A 477 5.79 27.78 -12.50
C ALA A 477 6.58 26.68 -13.24
N PRO A 478 6.53 26.60 -14.58
CA PRO A 478 7.17 25.52 -15.34
C PRO A 478 8.67 25.33 -15.07
N ASN A 479 9.41 26.42 -14.78
CA ASN A 479 10.83 26.36 -14.45
C ASN A 479 11.13 25.73 -13.07
N ARG A 480 10.10 25.35 -12.31
CA ARG A 480 10.20 24.66 -11.01
C ARG A 480 9.65 23.24 -11.05
N VAL A 481 9.24 22.78 -12.24
CA VAL A 481 8.69 21.45 -12.44
C VAL A 481 9.65 20.65 -13.31
N ILE A 482 10.05 19.49 -12.83
CA ILE A 482 10.78 18.48 -13.61
C ILE A 482 9.82 17.34 -13.85
N THR A 483 9.53 17.06 -15.12
CA THR A 483 8.68 15.93 -15.53
C THR A 483 9.55 14.86 -16.16
N PHE A 484 9.60 13.68 -15.55
CA PHE A 484 10.23 12.50 -16.12
C PHE A 484 9.31 11.88 -17.17
N THR A 485 9.81 11.79 -18.40
CA THR A 485 9.12 11.21 -19.54
C THR A 485 9.17 9.67 -19.51
N PRO A 486 8.26 8.96 -20.21
CA PRO A 486 8.19 7.50 -20.16
C PRO A 486 9.49 6.75 -20.51
N ASP A 487 10.34 7.31 -21.37
CA ASP A 487 11.65 6.75 -21.73
C ASP A 487 12.60 6.63 -20.53
N ARG A 488 12.40 7.43 -19.48
CA ARG A 488 13.18 7.36 -18.24
C ARG A 488 12.76 6.20 -17.35
N SER A 489 11.61 5.58 -17.60
CA SER A 489 11.07 4.46 -16.82
C SER A 489 10.98 4.73 -15.30
N VAL A 490 10.75 5.99 -14.91
CA VAL A 490 10.60 6.41 -13.51
C VAL A 490 9.15 6.18 -13.07
N HIS A 491 8.94 5.33 -12.07
CA HIS A 491 7.66 5.10 -11.40
C HIS A 491 7.69 5.66 -9.97
N HIS A 492 6.56 5.61 -9.25
CA HIS A 492 6.36 6.26 -7.94
C HIS A 492 7.44 6.02 -6.86
N SER A 493 8.16 4.90 -6.93
CA SER A 493 9.20 4.51 -5.94
C SER A 493 10.60 4.34 -6.54
N ALA A 494 10.80 4.77 -7.79
CA ALA A 494 12.08 4.64 -8.50
C ALA A 494 12.86 5.95 -8.59
#